data_AF-A0A937I3B4-F1
#
_entry.id   AF-A0A937I3B4-F1
#
_cell.length_a   1.000
_cell.length_b   1.000
_cell.length_c   1.000
_cell.angle_alpha   90.00
_cell.angle_beta   90.00
_cell.angle_gamma   90.00
#
_symmetry.space_group_name_H-M   'P 1'
#
loop_
_entity.id
_entity.type
_entity.pdbx_description
1 polymer ?
#
loop_
_entity_poly.entity_id
_entity_poly.type
_entity_poly.pdbx_seq_one_letter_code
_entity_poly.pdbx_strand_id
1 'polypeptide(L)' 'MNSEVKIAMKKITLADLLPLVAYEAQRPAIRKAIMEHKKTRRVSLGPNAMLHFEDYMVMRYQILELI' A
#
# COMPACT_ATOMS: atom_id res chain seq x y z
N MET A 1 8.63 18.45 29.24
CA MET A 1 7.31 18.57 28.57
C MET A 1 7.37 17.64 27.37
N ASN A 2 7.01 16.37 27.56
CA ASN A 2 7.13 15.35 26.52
C ASN A 2 5.97 15.50 25.55
N SER A 3 6.20 16.17 24.43
CA SER A 3 5.27 16.14 23.30
C SER A 3 5.33 14.75 22.70
N GLU A 4 4.37 13.89 23.04
CA GLU A 4 4.09 12.67 22.31
C GLU A 4 3.84 13.03 20.84
N VAL A 5 4.79 12.68 19.97
CA VAL A 5 4.57 12.76 18.53
C VAL A 5 3.55 11.68 18.17
N LYS A 6 2.27 12.07 18.08
CA LYS A 6 1.25 11.22 17.46
C LYS A 6 1.63 11.01 16.00
N ILE A 7 2.21 9.85 15.70
CA ILE A 7 2.40 9.40 14.32
C ILE A 7 1.02 9.03 13.78
N ALA A 8 0.31 10.01 13.24
CA ALA A 8 -0.97 9.78 12.59
C ALA A 8 -0.71 9.07 11.25
N MET A 9 -1.03 7.77 11.17
CA MET A 9 -1.03 7.07 9.89
C MET A 9 -2.07 7.70 8.97
N LYS A 10 -1.66 8.07 7.75
CA LYS A 10 -2.56 8.60 6.72
C LYS A 10 -3.69 7.58 6.47
N LYS A 11 -4.93 8.03 6.61
CA LYS A 11 -6.13 7.24 6.26
C LYS A 11 -6.40 7.33 4.76
N ILE A 12 -6.96 6.27 4.20
CA ILE A 12 -7.41 6.26 2.80
C ILE A 12 -8.84 6.78 2.73
N THR A 13 -9.06 7.71 1.82
CA THR A 13 -10.36 8.28 1.49
C THR A 13 -10.65 8.05 0.01
N LEU A 14 -11.89 8.30 -0.43
CA LEU A 14 -12.24 8.19 -1.85
C LEU A 14 -11.42 9.14 -2.74
N ALA A 15 -11.05 10.31 -2.21
CA ALA A 15 -10.21 11.27 -2.93
C ALA A 15 -8.79 10.76 -3.20
N ASP A 16 -8.35 9.72 -2.47
CA ASP A 16 -7.06 9.09 -2.72
C ASP A 16 -7.13 8.04 -3.84
N LEU A 17 -8.31 7.61 -4.26
CA LEU A 17 -8.48 6.58 -5.28
C LEU A 17 -8.60 7.19 -6.68
N LEU A 18 -8.18 6.43 -7.68
CA LEU A 18 -8.29 6.82 -9.08
C LEU A 18 -9.61 6.27 -9.65
N PRO A 19 -10.31 7.05 -10.49
CA PRO A 19 -11.37 6.50 -11.34
C PRO A 19 -10.81 5.36 -12.22
N LEU A 20 -11.65 4.38 -12.54
CA LEU A 20 -11.25 3.16 -13.26
C LEU A 20 -10.39 3.44 -14.50
N VAL A 21 -10.84 4.33 -15.38
CA VAL A 21 -10.11 4.68 -16.62
C VAL A 21 -8.72 5.25 -16.33
N ALA A 22 -8.61 6.11 -15.31
CA ALA A 22 -7.33 6.69 -14.91
C ALA A 22 -6.42 5.66 -14.23
N TYR A 23 -7.00 4.72 -13.48
CA TYR A 23 -6.26 3.62 -12.88
C TYR A 23 -5.70 2.68 -13.94
N GLU A 24 -6.52 2.19 -14.87
CA GLU A 24 -6.10 1.28 -15.94
C GLU A 24 -4.93 1.84 -16.75
N ALA A 25 -4.98 3.13 -17.11
CA ALA A 25 -3.90 3.78 -17.83
C ALA A 25 -2.57 3.81 -17.04
N GLN A 26 -2.63 3.89 -15.71
CA GLN A 26 -1.45 4.00 -14.83
C GLN A 26 -1.07 2.67 -14.17
N ARG A 27 -1.91 1.64 -14.27
CA ARG A 27 -1.83 0.38 -13.54
C ARG A 27 -0.47 -0.32 -13.70
N PRO A 28 0.17 -0.39 -14.89
CA PRO A 28 1.48 -1.01 -15.02
C PRO A 28 2.58 -0.31 -14.21
N ALA A 29 2.57 1.03 -14.20
CA ALA A 29 3.54 1.83 -13.48
C ALA A 29 3.33 1.74 -11.97
N ILE A 30 2.08 1.85 -11.52
CA ILE A 30 1.70 1.71 -10.10
C ILE A 30 2.08 0.32 -9.59
N ARG A 31 1.72 -0.74 -10.34
CA ARG A 31 2.05 -2.12 -9.96
C ARG A 31 3.56 -2.31 -9.82
N LYS A 32 4.36 -1.81 -10.77
CA LYS A 32 5.82 -1.90 -10.71
C LYS A 32 6.37 -1.24 -9.45
N ALA A 33 5.92 -0.02 -9.14
CA ALA A 33 6.34 0.70 -7.95
C ALA A 33 5.96 -0.05 -6.66
N ILE A 34 4.76 -0.62 -6.59
CA ILE A 34 4.30 -1.33 -5.38
C ILE A 34 4.98 -2.69 -5.22
N MET A 35 5.30 -3.40 -6.30
CA MET A 35 6.07 -4.64 -6.21
C MET A 35 7.47 -4.38 -5.65
N GLU A 36 8.12 -3.29 -6.07
CA GLU A 36 9.41 -2.87 -5.50
C GLU A 36 9.27 -2.53 -4.01
N HIS A 37 8.26 -1.73 -3.67
CA HIS A 37 7.97 -1.31 -2.29
C HIS A 37 7.67 -2.49 -1.35
N LYS A 38 7.03 -3.55 -1.86
CA LYS A 38 6.69 -4.78 -1.10
C LYS A 38 7.93 -5.63 -0.76
N LYS A 39 9.06 -5.49 -1.45
CA LYS A 39 10.26 -6.31 -1.19
C LYS A 39 10.78 -6.16 0.22
N THR A 40 10.75 -4.94 0.76
CA THR A 40 11.24 -4.61 2.11
C THR A 40 10.19 -4.79 3.21
N ARG A 41 9.00 -5.31 2.87
CA ARG A 41 7.83 -5.43 3.75
C ARG A 41 7.33 -6.85 3.91
N ARG A 42 8.15 -7.82 3.53
CA ARG A 42 7.83 -9.24 3.60
C ARG A 42 8.85 -9.92 4.48
N VAL A 43 8.36 -10.68 5.45
CA VAL A 43 9.20 -11.51 6.32
C VAL A 43 8.66 -12.93 6.23
N SER A 44 9.50 -13.86 5.80
CA SER A 44 9.15 -15.29 5.83
C SER A 44 9.03 -15.76 7.28
N LEU A 45 7.97 -16.49 7.58
CA LEU A 45 7.74 -17.18 8.84
C LEU A 45 7.83 -18.69 8.59
N GLY A 46 9.06 -19.15 8.37
CA GLY A 46 9.33 -20.53 7.96
C GLY A 46 8.82 -20.84 6.54
N PRO A 47 8.61 -22.12 6.21
CA PRO A 47 8.32 -22.55 4.83
C PRO A 47 6.90 -22.24 4.35
N ASN A 48 5.95 -22.07 5.28
CA ASN A 48 4.51 -22.09 4.96
C ASN A 48 3.79 -20.75 5.17
N ALA A 49 4.47 -19.75 5.72
CA ALA A 49 3.86 -18.47 6.06
C ALA A 49 4.78 -17.29 5.73
N MET A 50 4.17 -16.14 5.44
CA MET A 50 4.86 -14.88 5.22
C MET A 50 4.06 -13.76 5.87
N LEU A 51 4.73 -12.92 6.64
CA LEU A 51 4.17 -11.70 7.20
C LEU A 51 4.34 -10.58 6.19
N HIS A 52 3.24 -9.90 5.90
CA HIS A 52 3.20 -8.72 5.05
C HIS A 52 2.93 -7.50 5.91
N PHE A 53 3.90 -6.58 5.95
CA PHE A 53 3.76 -5.32 6.65
C PHE A 53 3.09 -4.30 5.72
N GLU A 54 1.88 -3.92 6.09
CA GLU A 54 1.07 -3.03 5.28
C GLU A 54 1.30 -1.55 5.65
N ASP A 55 1.29 -0.69 4.64
CA ASP A 55 1.28 0.75 4.82
C ASP A 55 0.27 1.41 3.86
N TYR A 56 0.15 2.72 3.93
CA TYR A 56 -0.78 3.48 3.11
C TYR A 56 -0.66 3.17 1.61
N MET A 57 0.56 3.02 1.08
CA MET A 57 0.78 2.79 -0.35
C MET A 57 0.31 1.40 -0.76
N VAL A 58 0.61 0.39 0.07
CA VAL A 58 0.20 -0.99 -0.22
C VAL A 58 -1.31 -1.16 -0.10
N MET A 59 -1.93 -0.61 0.96
CA MET A 59 -3.37 -0.68 1.17
C MET A 59 -4.13 0.06 0.06
N ARG A 60 -3.67 1.25 -0.35
CA ARG A 60 -4.27 2.00 -1.46
C ARG A 60 -4.22 1.22 -2.76
N TYR A 61 -3.08 0.58 -3.05
CA TYR A 61 -2.94 -0.27 -4.22
C TYR A 61 -3.88 -1.48 -4.21
N GLN A 62 -4.04 -2.15 -3.06
CA GLN A 62 -4.96 -3.28 -2.94
C GLN A 62 -6.41 -2.87 -3.21
N ILE A 63 -6.84 -1.70 -2.74
CA ILE A 63 -8.19 -1.18 -3.03
C ILE A 63 -8.35 -0.89 -4.54
N LEU A 64 -7.35 -0.28 -5.17
CA LEU A 64 -7.39 0.01 -6.60
C LEU A 64 -7.43 -1.25 -7.48
N GLU A 65 -6.81 -2.36 -7.06
CA GLU A 65 -6.90 -3.64 -7.78
C GLU A 65 -8.28 -4.32 -7.67
N LEU A 66 -9.18 -3.84 -6.80
CA LEU A 66 -10.53 -4.40 -6.61
C LEU A 66 -11.64 -3.58 -7.29
N ILE A 67 -11.35 -2.35 -7.71
CA ILE A 67 -12.29 -1.44 -8.38
C ILE A 67 -12.20 -1.64 -9.90
#